data_AF-A0A4P7WCP2-F1
#
_entry.id   AF-A0A4P7WCP2-F1
#
_cell.length_a   1.000
_cell.length_b   1.000
_cell.length_c   1.000
_cell.angle_alpha   90.00
_cell.angle_beta   90.00
_cell.angle_gamma   90.00
#
_symmetry.space_group_name_H-M   'P 1'
#
loop_
_entity.id
_entity.type
_entity.pdbx_description
1 polymer ?
#
loop_
_entity_poly.entity_id
_entity_poly.type
_entity_poly.pdbx_seq_one_letter_code
_entity_poly.pdbx_strand_id
1 'polypeptide(L)'
;MAQWFYEKDGKPTGPVSQMEISGLIISGKVKDETLVWTSSFGDEWRTARQAGLPTITFSSASSAEKRAESEASKMIATSFLEALEKKRASLSSFWAIALSCELAVWALINSTSLEMRLQSSSAFVAQSWMVFAIFIHFAVQFLFIQKDRQNMAGAGCQPLSYLWILLPQGYFLLRWERTKKYFGLFLFSLFLFLFNLAHLFQPQVLEQIMQYQKETSVVSAPSTPVSQNSQTVSTPPAVETKK
;
A
#
# COMPACT_ATOMS: atom_id res chain seq x y z
N MET A 1 41.70 52.82 5.84
CA MET A 1 40.58 52.32 5.02
C MET A 1 39.53 53.42 4.93
N ALA A 2 39.03 53.75 3.75
CA ALA A 2 38.03 54.82 3.61
C ALA A 2 36.67 54.35 4.17
N GLN A 3 36.06 55.17 5.02
CA GLN A 3 34.72 54.93 5.57
C GLN A 3 33.68 55.63 4.70
N TRP A 4 32.63 54.89 4.34
CA TRP A 4 31.54 55.35 3.51
C TRP A 4 30.28 55.60 4.35
N PHE A 5 29.52 56.61 3.95
CA PHE A 5 28.22 56.93 4.50
C PHE A 5 27.24 57.04 3.32
N TYR A 6 25.99 56.70 3.55
CA TYR A 6 24.94 56.81 2.54
C TYR A 6 23.66 57.37 3.15
N GLU A 7 22.88 58.06 2.34
CA GLU A 7 21.60 58.61 2.76
C GLU A 7 20.52 57.52 2.74
N LYS A 8 19.82 57.39 3.86
CA LYS A 8 18.63 56.54 3.98
C LYS A 8 17.53 57.35 4.65
N ASP A 9 16.41 57.53 3.96
CA ASP A 9 15.24 58.26 4.46
C ASP A 9 15.58 59.69 4.94
N GLY A 10 16.47 60.39 4.22
CA GLY A 10 16.89 61.75 4.57
C GLY A 10 17.93 61.83 5.69
N LYS A 11 18.44 60.69 6.17
CA LYS A 11 19.43 60.64 7.26
C LYS A 11 20.73 59.95 6.82
N PRO A 12 21.91 60.48 7.23
CA PRO A 12 23.17 59.82 6.96
C PRO A 12 23.28 58.53 7.78
N THR A 13 23.58 57.43 7.11
CA THR A 13 23.76 56.09 7.70
C THR A 13 25.18 55.58 7.42
N GLY A 14 25.89 55.15 8.46
CA GLY A 14 27.28 54.68 8.39
C GLY A 14 28.00 54.80 9.74
N PRO A 15 29.33 54.59 9.80
CA PRO A 15 30.24 54.27 8.69
C PRO A 15 30.13 52.81 8.22
N VAL A 16 30.23 52.58 6.92
CA VAL A 16 30.36 51.26 6.29
C VAL A 16 31.63 51.17 5.45
N SER A 17 32.14 49.97 5.23
CA SER A 17 33.29 49.72 4.36
C SER A 17 32.92 49.81 2.87
N GLN A 18 33.92 49.95 2.00
CA GLN A 18 33.72 49.95 0.55
C GLN A 18 33.05 48.65 0.04
N MET A 19 33.37 47.52 0.66
CA MET A 19 32.78 46.23 0.32
C MET A 19 31.30 46.17 0.73
N GLU A 20 30.97 46.69 1.91
CA GLU A 20 29.58 46.75 2.39
C GLU A 20 28.72 47.70 1.56
N ILE A 21 29.21 48.91 1.23
CA ILE A 21 28.45 49.82 0.36
C ILE A 21 28.26 49.23 -1.04
N SER A 22 29.25 48.52 -1.56
CA SER A 22 29.12 47.78 -2.83
C SER A 22 28.07 46.68 -2.72
N GLY A 23 28.05 45.92 -1.63
CA GLY A 23 27.01 44.92 -1.35
C GLY A 23 25.60 45.51 -1.19
N LEU A 24 25.49 46.72 -0.62
CA LEU A 24 24.23 47.45 -0.51
C LEU A 24 23.70 47.93 -1.87
N ILE A 25 24.60 48.31 -2.79
CA ILE A 25 24.24 48.64 -4.16
C ILE A 25 23.83 47.39 -4.93
N ILE A 26 24.58 46.29 -4.77
CA ILE A 26 24.27 45.01 -5.43
C ILE A 26 22.90 44.47 -5.00
N SER A 27 22.56 44.61 -3.73
CA SER A 27 21.26 44.20 -3.18
C SER A 27 20.11 45.17 -3.49
N GLY A 28 20.37 46.28 -4.18
CA GLY A 28 19.37 47.29 -4.54
C GLY A 28 18.88 48.14 -3.37
N LYS A 29 19.54 48.09 -2.21
CA LYS A 29 19.22 48.90 -1.02
C LYS A 29 19.72 50.34 -1.13
N VAL A 30 20.78 50.55 -1.92
CA VAL A 30 21.32 51.86 -2.30
C VAL A 30 21.17 51.95 -3.81
N LYS A 31 20.46 52.98 -4.29
CA LYS A 31 20.22 53.19 -5.73
C LYS A 31 21.32 54.07 -6.33
N ASP A 32 21.41 54.08 -7.66
CA ASP A 32 22.37 54.93 -8.39
C ASP A 32 22.26 56.43 -8.03
N GLU A 33 21.05 56.89 -7.71
CA GLU A 33 20.73 58.27 -7.33
C GLU A 33 20.90 58.56 -5.83
N THR A 34 21.13 57.54 -4.99
CA THR A 34 21.31 57.72 -3.54
C THR A 34 22.60 58.50 -3.28
N LEU A 35 22.51 59.51 -2.42
CA LEU A 35 23.67 60.28 -2.00
C LEU A 35 24.57 59.45 -1.09
N VAL A 36 25.85 59.44 -1.41
CA VAL A 36 26.93 58.79 -0.67
C VAL A 36 28.03 59.79 -0.39
N TRP A 37 28.70 59.58 0.74
CA TRP A 37 29.79 60.41 1.21
C TRP A 37 30.95 59.54 1.69
N THR A 38 32.16 60.03 1.48
CA THR A 38 33.38 59.45 2.04
C THR A 38 34.35 60.59 2.31
N SER A 39 35.28 60.38 3.23
CA SER A 39 36.31 61.35 3.61
C SER A 39 37.09 61.98 2.44
N SER A 40 37.16 61.32 1.28
CA SER A 40 37.81 61.86 0.07
C SER A 40 37.00 62.94 -0.65
N PHE A 41 35.72 63.14 -0.31
CA PHE A 41 34.84 64.11 -0.96
C PHE A 41 34.74 65.45 -0.22
N GLY A 42 35.43 65.63 0.92
CA GLY A 42 35.34 66.86 1.70
C GLY A 42 33.93 67.02 2.30
N ASP A 43 33.29 68.16 2.08
CA ASP A 43 31.94 68.44 2.60
C ASP A 43 30.81 68.11 1.60
N GLU A 44 31.15 67.53 0.43
CA GLU A 44 30.19 67.28 -0.64
C GLU A 44 29.65 65.85 -0.64
N TRP A 45 28.32 65.72 -0.67
CA TRP A 45 27.64 64.45 -0.96
C TRP A 45 27.52 64.25 -2.46
N ARG A 46 27.81 63.04 -2.95
CA ARG A 46 27.73 62.70 -4.38
C ARG A 46 26.79 61.53 -4.59
N THR A 47 26.14 61.43 -5.75
CA THR A 47 25.33 60.24 -6.03
C THR A 47 26.21 58.99 -6.17
N ALA A 48 25.70 57.81 -5.83
CA ALA A 48 26.44 56.55 -5.95
C ALA A 48 27.03 56.36 -7.37
N ARG A 49 26.29 56.79 -8.40
CA ARG A 49 26.76 56.82 -9.79
C ARG A 49 27.97 57.73 -10.02
N GLN A 50 27.96 58.93 -9.45
CA GLN A 50 29.06 59.89 -9.57
C GLN A 50 30.27 59.52 -8.71
N ALA A 51 30.05 58.76 -7.64
CA ALA A 51 31.10 58.27 -6.76
C ALA A 51 31.94 57.12 -7.34
N GLY A 52 31.63 56.66 -8.56
CA GLY A 52 32.35 55.56 -9.22
C GLY A 52 32.07 54.19 -8.61
N LEU A 53 30.94 54.03 -7.90
CA LEU A 53 30.52 52.75 -7.34
C LEU A 53 29.87 51.88 -8.44
N PRO A 54 29.94 50.54 -8.34
CA PRO A 54 29.43 49.64 -9.38
C PRO A 54 27.91 49.74 -9.54
N THR A 55 27.44 50.27 -10.67
CA THR A 55 26.01 50.31 -11.04
C THR A 55 25.54 48.94 -11.54
N ILE A 56 24.46 48.40 -10.95
CA ILE A 56 23.75 47.24 -11.52
C ILE A 56 22.60 47.74 -12.38
N THR A 57 22.72 47.58 -13.69
CA THR A 57 21.58 47.60 -14.61
C THR A 57 20.76 46.33 -14.40
N PHE A 58 19.77 46.37 -13.51
CA PHE A 58 18.77 45.31 -13.41
C PHE A 58 17.91 45.31 -14.68
N SER A 59 18.26 44.44 -15.63
CA SER A 59 17.46 44.21 -16.84
C SER A 59 16.12 43.56 -16.46
N SER A 60 15.02 44.25 -16.77
CA SER A 60 13.64 43.80 -16.55
C SER A 60 13.28 42.49 -17.29
N ALA A 61 14.14 42.04 -18.22
CA ALA A 61 14.01 40.76 -18.91
C ALA A 61 14.00 39.54 -17.96
N SER A 62 14.75 39.60 -16.86
CA SER A 62 14.89 38.47 -15.92
C SER A 62 13.58 38.11 -15.18
N SER A 63 12.68 39.08 -14.99
CA SER A 63 11.40 38.85 -14.29
C SER A 63 10.33 38.25 -15.21
N ALA A 64 10.34 38.64 -16.49
CA ALA A 64 9.46 38.07 -17.50
C ALA A 64 9.85 36.63 -17.87
N GLU A 65 11.16 36.35 -17.96
CA GLU A 65 11.70 35.00 -18.21
C GLU A 65 11.38 34.04 -17.07
N LYS A 66 11.59 34.43 -15.81
CA LYS A 66 11.20 33.61 -14.63
C LYS A 66 9.70 33.33 -14.57
N ARG A 67 8.87 34.27 -15.01
CA ARG A 67 7.42 34.08 -15.05
C ARG A 67 7.03 33.08 -16.14
N ALA A 68 7.65 33.18 -17.31
CA ALA A 68 7.45 32.23 -18.41
C ALA A 68 7.92 30.81 -18.04
N GLU A 69 9.07 30.66 -17.36
CA GLU A 69 9.55 29.35 -16.86
C GLU A 69 8.61 28.74 -15.81
N SER A 70 8.08 29.56 -14.89
CA SER A 70 7.10 29.13 -13.90
C SER A 70 5.80 28.68 -14.58
N GLU A 71 5.31 29.41 -15.58
CA GLU A 71 4.10 29.06 -16.32
C GLU A 71 4.30 27.80 -17.16
N ALA A 72 5.44 27.64 -17.83
CA ALA A 72 5.80 26.42 -18.55
C ALA A 72 5.89 25.20 -17.61
N SER A 73 6.53 25.36 -16.44
CA SER A 73 6.61 24.30 -15.43
C SER A 73 5.24 23.89 -14.91
N LYS A 74 4.33 24.86 -14.71
CA LYS A 74 2.94 24.57 -14.34
C LYS A 74 2.20 23.83 -15.45
N MET A 75 2.33 24.25 -16.71
CA MET A 75 1.68 23.56 -17.84
C MET A 75 2.20 22.12 -18.02
N ILE A 76 3.49 21.90 -17.82
CA ILE A 76 4.09 20.57 -17.85
C ILE A 76 3.55 19.72 -16.69
N ALA A 77 3.47 20.28 -15.48
CA ALA A 77 2.90 19.58 -14.33
C ALA A 77 1.41 19.23 -14.54
N THR A 78 0.60 20.15 -15.08
CA THR A 78 -0.83 19.89 -15.32
C THR A 78 -1.04 18.87 -16.43
N SER A 79 -0.31 18.96 -17.55
CA SER A 79 -0.42 17.98 -18.63
C SER A 79 0.07 16.60 -18.21
N PHE A 80 1.10 16.52 -17.37
CA PHE A 80 1.55 15.27 -16.76
C PHE A 80 0.48 14.69 -15.83
N LEU A 81 -0.12 15.51 -14.96
CA LEU A 81 -1.22 15.07 -14.08
C LEU A 81 -2.43 14.58 -14.88
N GLU A 82 -2.83 15.29 -15.94
CA GLU A 82 -3.93 14.89 -16.82
C GLU A 82 -3.61 13.58 -17.55
N ALA A 83 -2.37 13.41 -18.03
CA ALA A 83 -1.93 12.16 -18.65
C ALA A 83 -1.96 10.99 -17.65
N LEU A 84 -1.58 11.23 -16.39
CA LEU A 84 -1.68 10.24 -15.31
C LEU A 84 -3.13 9.92 -14.97
N GLU A 85 -4.01 10.92 -14.88
CA GLU A 85 -5.44 10.71 -14.65
C GLU A 85 -6.08 9.93 -15.78
N LYS A 86 -5.74 10.22 -17.04
CA LYS A 86 -6.22 9.48 -18.21
C LYS A 86 -5.75 8.02 -18.19
N LYS A 87 -4.47 7.77 -17.84
CA LYS A 87 -3.96 6.39 -17.65
C LYS A 87 -4.61 5.70 -16.45
N ARG A 88 -4.92 6.43 -15.38
CA ARG A 88 -5.66 5.92 -14.23
C ARG A 88 -7.12 5.62 -14.57
N ALA A 89 -7.70 6.38 -15.50
CA ALA A 89 -9.02 6.16 -16.04
C ALA A 89 -9.10 4.82 -16.78
N SER A 90 -8.05 4.45 -17.52
CA SER A 90 -7.97 3.22 -18.32
C SER A 90 -7.59 1.95 -17.55
N LEU A 91 -7.46 1.99 -16.22
CA LEU A 91 -7.23 0.77 -15.44
C LEU A 91 -8.44 -0.17 -15.60
N SER A 92 -8.21 -1.27 -16.31
CA SER A 92 -9.20 -2.33 -16.47
C SER A 92 -9.52 -2.95 -15.11
N SER A 93 -10.79 -2.91 -14.73
CA SER A 93 -11.32 -3.60 -13.54
C SER A 93 -11.49 -5.09 -13.72
N PHE A 94 -11.26 -5.61 -14.92
CA PHE A 94 -11.51 -7.01 -15.26
C PHE A 94 -10.85 -7.97 -14.26
N TRP A 95 -9.58 -7.74 -13.93
CA TRP A 95 -8.83 -8.62 -13.02
C TRP A 95 -9.27 -8.50 -11.57
N ALA A 96 -9.75 -7.32 -11.16
CA ALA A 96 -10.35 -7.12 -9.84
C ALA A 96 -11.64 -7.94 -9.69
N ILE A 97 -12.48 -7.89 -10.72
CA ILE A 97 -13.74 -8.63 -10.79
C ILE A 97 -13.47 -10.13 -10.85
N ALA A 98 -12.51 -10.56 -11.67
CA ALA A 98 -12.11 -11.96 -11.77
C ALA A 98 -11.67 -12.53 -10.41
N LEU A 99 -10.85 -11.78 -9.65
CA LEU A 99 -10.47 -12.14 -8.28
C LEU A 99 -11.68 -12.25 -7.34
N SER A 100 -12.64 -11.33 -7.43
CA SER A 100 -13.85 -11.36 -6.60
C SER A 100 -14.75 -12.55 -6.93
N CYS A 101 -14.91 -12.88 -8.22
CA CYS A 101 -15.66 -14.04 -8.66
C CYS A 101 -15.01 -15.35 -8.20
N GLU A 102 -13.68 -15.41 -8.24
CA GLU A 102 -12.92 -16.58 -7.82
C GLU A 102 -13.10 -16.88 -6.32
N LEU A 103 -13.11 -15.85 -5.48
CA LEU A 103 -13.45 -15.98 -4.06
C LEU A 103 -14.87 -16.52 -3.83
N ALA A 104 -15.83 -16.11 -4.65
CA ALA A 104 -17.21 -16.60 -4.57
C ALA A 104 -17.31 -18.08 -4.97
N VAL A 105 -16.60 -18.49 -6.02
CA VAL A 105 -16.53 -19.90 -6.44
C VAL A 105 -15.91 -20.75 -5.33
N TRP A 106 -14.84 -20.27 -4.70
CA TRP A 106 -14.20 -20.98 -3.59
C TRP A 106 -15.13 -21.16 -2.38
N ALA A 107 -15.92 -20.12 -2.04
CA ALA A 107 -16.93 -20.20 -0.99
C ALA A 107 -17.95 -21.33 -1.27
N LEU A 108 -18.42 -21.42 -2.51
CA LEU A 108 -19.36 -22.46 -2.93
C LEU A 108 -18.73 -23.86 -2.89
N ILE A 109 -17.48 -24.00 -3.33
CA ILE A 109 -16.73 -25.27 -3.25
C ILE A 109 -16.58 -25.73 -1.80
N ASN A 110 -16.25 -24.83 -0.87
CA ASN A 110 -16.10 -25.21 0.55
C ASN A 110 -17.44 -25.62 1.17
N SER A 111 -18.52 -24.89 0.87
CA SER A 111 -19.87 -25.20 1.36
C SER A 111 -20.29 -26.61 0.90
N THR A 112 -20.17 -26.88 -0.39
CA THR A 112 -20.52 -28.19 -0.98
C THR A 112 -19.61 -29.32 -0.53
N SER A 113 -18.31 -29.05 -0.32
CA SER A 113 -17.36 -30.05 0.17
C SER A 113 -17.67 -30.46 1.60
N LEU A 114 -18.13 -29.53 2.45
CA LEU A 114 -18.55 -29.85 3.81
C LEU A 114 -19.75 -30.81 3.81
N GLU A 115 -20.74 -30.54 2.98
CA GLU A 115 -21.91 -31.44 2.81
C GLU A 115 -21.48 -32.82 2.31
N MET A 116 -20.59 -32.89 1.32
CA MET A 116 -20.07 -34.17 0.84
C MET A 116 -19.30 -34.96 1.91
N ARG A 117 -18.52 -34.29 2.77
CA ARG A 117 -17.81 -34.96 3.87
C ARG A 117 -18.77 -35.60 4.86
N LEU A 118 -19.93 -34.99 5.08
CA LEU A 118 -20.96 -35.53 5.97
C LEU A 118 -21.65 -36.78 5.38
N GLN A 119 -21.64 -36.93 4.05
CA GLN A 119 -22.38 -37.98 3.37
C GLN A 119 -21.49 -39.11 2.80
N SER A 120 -20.20 -38.88 2.59
CA SER A 120 -19.29 -39.88 2.00
C SER A 120 -18.64 -40.77 3.06
N SER A 121 -18.63 -42.09 2.82
CA SER A 121 -17.99 -43.09 3.69
C SER A 121 -16.47 -43.20 3.52
N SER A 122 -15.89 -42.61 2.46
CA SER A 122 -14.45 -42.70 2.15
C SER A 122 -13.72 -41.37 2.40
N ALA A 123 -13.44 -41.09 3.67
CA ALA A 123 -12.74 -39.88 4.12
C ALA A 123 -11.41 -39.58 3.37
N PHE A 124 -10.74 -40.61 2.85
CA PHE A 124 -9.44 -40.48 2.19
C PHE A 124 -9.49 -39.79 0.81
N VAL A 125 -10.49 -40.13 -0.02
CA VAL A 125 -10.62 -39.57 -1.38
C VAL A 125 -11.05 -38.10 -1.29
N ALA A 126 -11.99 -37.80 -0.41
CA ALA A 126 -12.45 -36.42 -0.16
C ALA A 126 -11.31 -35.52 0.34
N GLN A 127 -10.45 -36.02 1.23
CA GLN A 127 -9.32 -35.25 1.76
C GLN A 127 -8.27 -34.93 0.68
N SER A 128 -7.92 -35.91 -0.17
CA SER A 128 -6.91 -35.72 -1.22
C SER A 128 -7.36 -34.72 -2.27
N TRP A 129 -8.63 -34.79 -2.69
CA TRP A 129 -9.24 -33.83 -3.62
C TRP A 129 -9.20 -32.40 -3.08
N MET A 130 -9.50 -32.22 -1.80
CA MET A 130 -9.50 -30.89 -1.19
C MET A 130 -8.13 -30.24 -1.15
N VAL A 131 -7.08 -31.00 -0.81
CA VAL A 131 -5.71 -30.47 -0.83
C VAL A 131 -5.34 -30.00 -2.25
N PHE A 132 -5.66 -30.80 -3.26
CA PHE A 132 -5.42 -30.43 -4.66
C PHE A 132 -6.20 -29.18 -5.08
N ALA A 133 -7.48 -29.08 -4.72
CA ALA A 133 -8.31 -27.91 -5.00
C ALA A 133 -7.75 -26.63 -4.34
N ILE A 134 -7.24 -26.73 -3.10
CA ILE A 134 -6.58 -25.62 -2.41
C ILE A 134 -5.35 -25.14 -3.20
N PHE A 135 -4.49 -26.05 -3.67
CA PHE A 135 -3.30 -25.66 -4.45
C PHE A 135 -3.67 -24.98 -5.77
N ILE A 136 -4.68 -25.49 -6.49
CA ILE A 136 -5.17 -24.87 -7.72
C ILE A 136 -5.70 -23.47 -7.43
N HIS A 137 -6.52 -23.32 -6.38
CA HIS A 137 -7.06 -22.02 -5.95
C HIS A 137 -5.94 -21.00 -5.71
N PHE A 138 -4.94 -21.36 -4.89
CA PHE A 138 -3.79 -20.49 -4.65
C PHE A 138 -3.02 -20.14 -5.93
N ALA A 139 -2.84 -21.10 -6.84
CA ALA A 139 -2.15 -20.85 -8.11
C ALA A 139 -2.93 -19.86 -9.01
N VAL A 140 -4.24 -20.05 -9.14
CA VAL A 140 -5.12 -19.15 -9.91
C VAL A 140 -5.14 -17.75 -9.29
N GLN A 141 -5.32 -17.67 -7.97
CA GLN A 141 -5.31 -16.39 -7.24
C GLN A 141 -3.96 -15.66 -7.39
N PHE A 142 -2.85 -16.39 -7.33
CA PHE A 142 -1.51 -15.83 -7.58
C PHE A 142 -1.39 -15.25 -8.99
N LEU A 143 -1.85 -15.97 -10.02
CA LEU A 143 -1.83 -15.48 -11.40
C LEU A 143 -2.67 -14.22 -11.59
N PHE A 144 -3.84 -14.16 -10.96
CA PHE A 144 -4.69 -12.97 -11.02
C PHE A 144 -4.05 -11.78 -10.32
N ILE A 145 -3.47 -11.95 -9.12
CA ILE A 145 -2.72 -10.88 -8.44
C ILE A 145 -1.53 -10.45 -9.28
N GLN A 146 -0.79 -11.38 -9.89
CA GLN A 146 0.34 -11.05 -10.75
C GLN A 146 -0.09 -10.19 -11.94
N LYS A 147 -1.18 -10.56 -12.62
CA LYS A 147 -1.72 -9.79 -13.75
C LYS A 147 -2.23 -8.43 -13.32
N ASP A 148 -2.92 -8.36 -12.19
CA ASP A 148 -3.41 -7.11 -11.66
C ASP A 148 -2.28 -6.14 -11.29
N ARG A 149 -1.21 -6.67 -10.68
CA ARG A 149 0.00 -5.91 -10.38
C ARG A 149 0.69 -5.38 -11.62
N GLN A 150 0.77 -6.17 -12.69
CA GLN A 150 1.31 -5.72 -13.99
C GLN A 150 0.49 -4.54 -14.52
N ASN A 151 -0.84 -4.59 -14.42
CA ASN A 151 -1.70 -3.50 -14.84
C ASN A 151 -1.56 -2.26 -13.96
N MET A 152 -1.43 -2.42 -12.64
CA MET A 152 -1.17 -1.30 -11.72
C MET A 152 0.17 -0.63 -12.02
N ALA A 153 1.22 -1.41 -12.25
CA ALA A 153 2.53 -0.90 -12.62
C ALA A 153 2.48 -0.17 -13.98
N GLY A 154 1.79 -0.73 -14.98
CA GLY A 154 1.59 -0.09 -16.28
C GLY A 154 0.83 1.24 -16.21
N ALA A 155 -0.02 1.40 -15.20
CA ALA A 155 -0.74 2.64 -14.92
C ALA A 155 0.04 3.63 -14.02
N GLY A 156 1.31 3.35 -13.70
CA GLY A 156 2.14 4.20 -12.85
C GLY A 156 1.80 4.13 -11.35
N CYS A 157 0.97 3.17 -10.93
CA CYS A 157 0.69 2.93 -9.51
C CYS A 157 1.73 1.98 -8.93
N GLN A 158 2.18 2.24 -7.70
CA GLN A 158 3.06 1.30 -6.99
C GLN A 158 2.33 -0.04 -6.79
N PRO A 159 2.88 -1.17 -7.25
CA PRO A 159 2.24 -2.47 -7.09
C PRO A 159 2.19 -2.87 -5.60
N LEU A 160 1.19 -3.67 -5.23
CA LEU A 160 1.08 -4.22 -3.88
C LEU A 160 2.06 -5.39 -3.69
N SER A 161 2.44 -5.67 -2.44
CA SER A 161 3.26 -6.84 -2.09
C SER A 161 2.52 -8.16 -2.40
N TYR A 162 3.27 -9.25 -2.65
CA TYR A 162 2.67 -10.59 -2.83
C TYR A 162 2.05 -11.13 -1.54
N LEU A 163 2.44 -10.63 -0.36
CA LEU A 163 1.92 -11.07 0.93
C LEU A 163 0.39 -10.87 1.07
N TRP A 164 -0.19 -9.97 0.28
CA TRP A 164 -1.63 -9.72 0.25
C TRP A 164 -2.44 -10.88 -0.34
N ILE A 165 -1.81 -11.93 -0.91
CA ILE A 165 -2.51 -13.16 -1.29
C ILE A 165 -3.15 -13.86 -0.09
N LEU A 166 -2.55 -13.72 1.10
CA LEU A 166 -3.06 -14.33 2.33
C LEU A 166 -4.29 -13.59 2.88
N LEU A 167 -4.48 -12.34 2.48
CA LEU A 167 -5.52 -11.44 2.99
C LEU A 167 -6.19 -10.70 1.82
N PRO A 168 -7.05 -11.39 1.04
CA PRO A 168 -7.69 -10.80 -0.14
C PRO A 168 -8.48 -9.54 0.17
N GLN A 169 -9.09 -9.46 1.36
CA GLN A 169 -9.86 -8.29 1.81
C GLN A 169 -8.93 -7.07 1.96
N GLY A 170 -7.75 -7.27 2.55
CA GLY A 170 -6.72 -6.23 2.68
C GLY A 170 -6.16 -5.79 1.33
N TYR A 171 -6.03 -6.73 0.38
CA TYR A 171 -5.65 -6.42 -1.00
C TYR A 171 -6.62 -5.41 -1.64
N PHE A 172 -7.93 -5.69 -1.58
CA PHE A 172 -8.93 -4.80 -2.18
C PHE A 172 -9.02 -3.45 -1.48
N LEU A 173 -8.83 -3.40 -0.15
CA LEU A 173 -8.81 -2.15 0.60
C LEU A 173 -7.66 -1.23 0.14
N LEU A 174 -6.44 -1.75 0.10
CA LEU A 174 -5.27 -0.99 -0.34
C LEU A 174 -5.34 -0.62 -1.81
N ARG A 175 -5.87 -1.51 -2.64
CA ARG A 175 -6.12 -1.21 -4.04
C ARG A 175 -7.11 -0.07 -4.19
N TRP A 176 -8.20 -0.07 -3.43
CA TRP A 176 -9.15 1.05 -3.40
C TRP A 176 -8.47 2.32 -2.91
N GLU A 177 -7.67 2.26 -1.85
CA GLU A 177 -6.97 3.44 -1.34
C GLU A 177 -6.07 4.10 -2.39
N ARG A 178 -5.33 3.28 -3.16
CA ARG A 178 -4.42 3.73 -4.22
C ARG A 178 -5.12 4.17 -5.49
N THR A 179 -6.13 3.42 -5.93
CA THR A 179 -6.83 3.70 -7.19
C THR A 179 -8.00 4.65 -7.04
N LYS A 180 -8.54 4.81 -5.82
CA LYS A 180 -9.78 5.50 -5.46
C LYS A 180 -11.00 5.04 -6.28
N LYS A 181 -10.94 3.80 -6.79
CA LYS A 181 -11.98 3.17 -7.58
C LYS A 181 -12.37 1.83 -6.97
N TYR A 182 -13.55 1.34 -7.33
CA TYR A 182 -14.02 -0.01 -7.03
C TYR A 182 -14.15 -0.32 -5.53
N PHE A 183 -14.55 0.66 -4.71
CA PHE A 183 -14.90 0.42 -3.31
C PHE A 183 -15.95 -0.69 -3.15
N GLY A 184 -16.88 -0.80 -4.11
CA GLY A 184 -17.86 -1.89 -4.14
C GLY A 184 -17.24 -3.30 -4.21
N LEU A 185 -16.08 -3.49 -4.85
CA LEU A 185 -15.39 -4.78 -4.86
C LEU A 185 -14.81 -5.14 -3.49
N PHE A 186 -14.30 -4.14 -2.76
CA PHE A 186 -13.89 -4.33 -1.38
C PHE A 186 -15.08 -4.73 -0.50
N LEU A 187 -16.20 -4.00 -0.59
CA LEU A 187 -17.41 -4.33 0.18
C LEU A 187 -17.94 -5.73 -0.16
N PHE A 188 -17.95 -6.10 -1.44
CA PHE A 188 -18.38 -7.41 -1.89
C PHE A 188 -17.46 -8.53 -1.38
N SER A 189 -16.13 -8.34 -1.48
CA SER A 189 -15.14 -9.26 -0.90
C SER A 189 -15.29 -9.40 0.61
N LEU A 190 -15.52 -8.30 1.32
CA LEU A 190 -15.75 -8.29 2.76
C LEU A 190 -17.05 -9.03 3.11
N PHE A 191 -18.12 -8.80 2.37
CA PHE A 191 -19.38 -9.51 2.53
C PHE A 191 -19.20 -11.02 2.35
N LEU A 192 -18.55 -11.47 1.27
CA LEU A 192 -18.27 -12.88 1.04
C LEU A 192 -17.42 -13.48 2.18
N PHE A 193 -16.42 -12.75 2.67
CA PHE A 193 -15.61 -13.19 3.79
C PHE A 193 -16.45 -13.36 5.06
N LEU A 194 -17.25 -12.36 5.42
CA LEU A 194 -18.13 -12.42 6.59
C LEU A 194 -19.20 -13.50 6.45
N PHE A 195 -19.72 -13.72 5.25
CA PHE A 195 -20.67 -14.79 4.96
C PHE A 195 -20.04 -16.17 5.19
N ASN A 196 -18.84 -16.42 4.66
CA ASN A 196 -18.10 -17.66 4.91
C ASN A 196 -17.75 -17.82 6.40
N LEU A 197 -17.37 -16.72 7.06
CA LEU A 197 -17.07 -16.72 8.49
C LEU A 197 -18.31 -17.06 9.32
N ALA A 198 -19.47 -16.48 9.00
CA ALA A 198 -20.73 -16.77 9.67
C ALA A 198 -21.14 -18.24 9.51
N HIS A 199 -20.91 -18.82 8.33
CA HIS A 199 -21.17 -20.24 8.08
C HIS A 199 -20.32 -21.16 8.99
N LEU A 200 -19.11 -20.76 9.37
CA LEU A 200 -18.29 -21.50 10.34
C LEU A 200 -18.87 -21.49 11.76
N PHE A 201 -19.69 -20.49 12.10
CA PHE A 201 -20.33 -20.36 13.42
C PHE A 201 -21.75 -20.96 13.48
N GLN A 202 -22.17 -21.68 12.44
CA GLN A 202 -23.49 -22.32 12.45
C GLN A 202 -23.57 -23.35 13.60
N PRO A 203 -24.60 -23.30 14.46
CA PRO A 203 -24.65 -24.08 15.71
C PRO A 203 -24.53 -25.60 15.51
N GLN A 204 -25.00 -26.10 14.36
CA GLN A 204 -24.86 -27.50 13.97
C GLN A 204 -23.38 -27.95 13.90
N VAL A 205 -22.49 -27.09 13.41
CA VAL A 205 -21.05 -27.39 13.33
C VAL A 205 -20.46 -27.43 14.74
N LEU A 206 -20.88 -26.52 15.62
CA LEU A 206 -20.43 -26.50 17.01
C LEU A 206 -20.88 -27.74 17.79
N GLU A 207 -22.14 -28.15 17.62
CA GLU A 207 -22.67 -29.38 18.23
C GLU A 207 -21.91 -30.62 17.74
N GLN A 208 -21.59 -30.70 16.45
CA GLN A 208 -20.78 -31.79 15.90
C GLN A 208 -19.37 -31.84 16.48
N ILE A 209 -18.72 -30.68 16.63
CA ILE A 209 -17.39 -30.59 17.26
C ILE A 209 -17.45 -31.07 18.72
N MET A 210 -18.49 -30.67 19.46
CA MET A 210 -18.69 -31.12 20.85
C MET A 210 -18.95 -32.63 20.94
N GLN A 211 -19.74 -33.20 20.03
CA GLN A 211 -19.97 -34.66 19.97
C GLN A 211 -18.67 -35.41 19.67
N TYR A 212 -17.90 -34.95 18.69
CA TYR A 212 -16.62 -35.57 18.35
C TYR A 212 -15.63 -35.55 19.52
N GLN A 213 -15.55 -34.44 20.27
CA GLN A 213 -14.73 -34.35 21.49
C GLN A 213 -15.22 -35.30 22.60
N LYS A 214 -16.54 -35.48 22.72
CA LYS A 214 -17.13 -36.43 23.67
C LYS A 214 -16.76 -37.88 23.32
N GLU A 215 -16.76 -38.24 22.05
CA GLU A 215 -16.39 -39.60 21.62
C GLU A 215 -14.89 -39.88 21.78
N THR A 216 -14.02 -38.91 21.45
CA THR A 216 -12.56 -39.08 21.59
C THR A 216 -12.08 -39.12 23.04
N SER A 217 -12.77 -38.43 23.96
CA SER A 217 -12.45 -38.48 25.39
C SER A 217 -12.78 -39.83 26.04
N VAL A 218 -13.79 -40.55 25.56
CA VAL A 218 -14.13 -41.89 26.05
C VAL A 218 -13.08 -42.94 25.66
N VAL A 219 -12.50 -42.82 24.46
CA VAL A 219 -11.47 -43.76 23.97
C VAL A 219 -10.11 -43.56 24.66
N SER A 220 -9.86 -42.37 25.20
CA SER A 220 -8.59 -42.04 25.86
C SER A 220 -8.57 -42.30 27.37
N ALA A 221 -9.70 -42.72 27.95
CA ALA A 221 -9.72 -43.15 29.34
C ALA A 221 -8.87 -44.42 29.47
N PRO A 222 -7.84 -44.44 30.34
CA PRO A 222 -6.97 -45.59 30.48
C PRO A 222 -7.83 -46.79 30.87
N SER A 223 -7.93 -47.76 29.97
CA SER A 223 -8.55 -49.03 30.25
C SER A 223 -7.83 -49.62 31.45
N THR A 224 -8.52 -49.61 32.59
CA THR A 224 -8.13 -50.39 33.76
C THR A 224 -7.81 -51.79 33.24
N PRO A 225 -6.63 -52.37 33.53
CA PRO A 225 -6.24 -53.66 33.00
C PRO A 225 -7.29 -54.69 33.42
N VAL A 226 -8.14 -55.08 32.46
CA VAL A 226 -9.07 -56.18 32.63
C VAL A 226 -8.21 -57.42 32.79
N SER A 227 -8.17 -57.93 34.02
CA SER A 227 -7.51 -59.17 34.37
C SER A 227 -8.11 -60.30 33.52
N GLN A 228 -7.43 -60.62 32.41
CA GLN A 228 -7.68 -61.82 31.62
C GLN A 228 -7.28 -63.03 32.46
N ASN A 229 -8.19 -63.53 33.28
CA ASN A 229 -8.00 -64.83 33.90
C ASN A 229 -9.34 -65.56 33.96
N SER A 230 -9.57 -66.42 32.96
CA SER A 230 -10.32 -67.69 33.02
C SER A 230 -10.62 -68.18 31.60
N GLN A 231 -9.59 -68.68 30.89
CA GLN A 231 -9.81 -69.60 29.79
C GLN A 231 -10.05 -70.99 30.39
N THR A 232 -11.32 -71.35 30.51
CA THR A 232 -11.74 -72.73 30.77
C THR A 232 -11.46 -73.53 29.50
N VAL A 233 -10.43 -74.37 29.56
CA VAL A 233 -10.06 -75.33 28.52
C VAL A 233 -11.19 -76.35 28.38
N SER A 234 -12.01 -76.20 27.34
CA SER A 234 -12.98 -77.22 26.93
C SER A 234 -12.30 -78.25 26.05
N THR A 235 -12.07 -79.43 26.59
CA THR A 235 -11.55 -80.62 25.90
C THR A 235 -12.57 -81.14 24.87
N PRO A 236 -12.18 -81.42 23.61
CA PRO A 236 -13.07 -82.06 22.64
C PRO A 236 -13.17 -83.57 22.86
N PRO A 237 -14.32 -84.21 22.60
CA PRO A 237 -14.48 -85.65 22.75
C PRO A 237 -13.81 -86.44 21.62
N ALA A 238 -13.27 -87.60 21.99
CA ALA A 238 -12.58 -88.53 21.11
C ALA A 238 -13.51 -89.10 20.03
N VAL A 239 -13.07 -89.04 18.77
CA VAL A 239 -13.72 -89.70 17.63
C VAL A 239 -13.30 -91.17 17.60
N GLU A 240 -14.25 -92.05 17.87
CA GLU A 240 -14.11 -93.50 17.81
C GLU A 240 -14.15 -93.97 16.34
N THR A 241 -13.05 -94.54 15.84
CA THR A 241 -12.95 -95.07 14.47
C THR A 241 -13.27 -96.57 14.50
N LYS A 242 -14.42 -96.98 13.96
CA LYS A 242 -14.74 -98.39 13.69
C LYS A 242 -14.29 -98.79 12.29
N LYS A 243 -13.60 -99.94 12.22
CA LYS A 243 -13.31 -100.71 11.01
C LYS A 243 -14.52 -101.51 10.56
#